data_AF-A0A0G0G574-F1
#
_entry.id   AF-A0A0G0G574-F1
#
_cell.length_a   1.000
_cell.length_b   1.000
_cell.length_c   1.000
_cell.angle_alpha   90.00
_cell.angle_beta   90.00
_cell.angle_gamma   90.00
#
_symmetry.space_group_name_H-M   'P 1'
#
loop_
_entity.id
_entity.type
_entity.pdbx_description
1 polymer ?
#
loop_
_entity_poly.entity_id
_entity_poly.type
_entity_poly.pdbx_seq_one_letter_code
_entity_poly.pdbx_strand_id
1 'polypeptide(L)'
;MKAKIRLLGNLLVSETARNTYAVFIGNAVSAVLAFIFTVTLVRRLTLSDFGYFSALLSFMLLLTELSDIGIGQSLSSFLPRLEKTVSALHSFLKASFVIQLAISSVVSFTIIIFSLTVSRLLFHTDKFAGLVILTAIGIYATVLSNFVNNSLSARKKFLKVAFLTVFGAFLRLALLIVIILFSVVTLNNSVLVQSLSLVILMLAALSVHKFSFLQFQNLQKEYQEDNEF
;
A
#
# COMPACT_ATOMS: atom_id res chain seq x y z
N MET A 1 -9.04 39.66 -20.39
CA MET A 1 -7.71 39.12 -20.00
C MET A 1 -7.52 39.03 -18.49
N LYS A 2 -7.70 40.13 -17.72
CA LYS A 2 -7.60 40.14 -16.24
C LYS A 2 -8.50 39.12 -15.51
N ALA A 3 -9.70 38.87 -16.02
CA ALA A 3 -10.62 37.88 -15.44
C ALA A 3 -10.10 36.44 -15.55
N LYS A 4 -9.48 36.06 -16.68
CA LYS A 4 -8.86 34.73 -16.86
C LYS A 4 -7.65 34.54 -15.92
N ILE A 5 -6.86 35.60 -15.71
CA ILE A 5 -5.71 35.60 -14.79
C ILE A 5 -6.16 35.44 -13.33
N ARG A 6 -7.25 36.12 -12.92
CA ARG A 6 -7.84 35.92 -11.58
C ARG A 6 -8.43 34.52 -11.39
N LEU A 7 -9.06 33.97 -12.41
CA LEU A 7 -9.60 32.60 -12.39
C LEU A 7 -8.47 31.57 -12.23
N LEU A 8 -7.36 31.74 -12.96
CA LEU A 8 -6.16 30.92 -12.81
C LEU A 8 -5.54 31.04 -11.41
N GLY A 9 -5.42 32.26 -10.88
CA GLY A 9 -4.95 32.48 -9.51
C GLY A 9 -5.82 31.77 -8.46
N ASN A 10 -7.14 31.86 -8.59
CA ASN A 10 -8.08 31.22 -7.66
C ASN A 10 -8.05 29.68 -7.77
N LEU A 11 -7.80 29.14 -8.96
CA LEU A 11 -7.66 27.69 -9.14
C LEU A 11 -6.38 27.16 -8.48
N LEU A 12 -5.26 27.89 -8.56
CA LEU A 12 -3.98 27.50 -7.95
C LEU A 12 -4.02 27.48 -6.41
N VAL A 13 -4.91 28.26 -5.79
CA VAL A 13 -5.07 28.34 -4.32
C VAL A 13 -6.27 27.51 -3.82
N SER A 14 -6.99 26.85 -4.73
CA SER A 14 -8.16 26.04 -4.36
C SER A 14 -7.80 24.84 -3.47
N GLU A 15 -8.78 24.31 -2.73
CA GLU A 15 -8.61 23.08 -1.95
C GLU A 15 -8.18 21.90 -2.81
N THR A 16 -8.69 21.83 -4.05
CA THR A 16 -8.29 20.81 -5.03
C THR A 16 -6.81 20.94 -5.37
N ALA A 17 -6.31 22.14 -5.66
CA ALA A 17 -4.90 22.36 -5.96
C ALA A 17 -4.00 22.01 -4.77
N ARG A 18 -4.38 22.41 -3.55
CA ARG A 18 -3.63 22.06 -2.32
C ARG A 18 -3.56 20.54 -2.11
N ASN A 19 -4.66 19.83 -2.33
CA ASN A 19 -4.70 18.36 -2.24
C ASN A 19 -3.83 17.69 -3.30
N THR A 20 -3.89 18.19 -4.54
CA THR A 20 -3.01 17.73 -5.62
C THR A 20 -1.55 17.98 -5.30
N TYR A 21 -1.18 19.16 -4.79
CA TYR A 21 0.20 19.47 -4.39
C TYR A 21 0.69 18.54 -3.29
N ALA A 22 -0.15 18.24 -2.28
CA ALA A 22 0.21 17.31 -1.22
C ALA A 22 0.58 15.92 -1.76
N VAL A 23 -0.27 15.35 -2.63
CA VAL A 23 0.00 14.03 -3.24
C VAL A 23 1.21 14.09 -4.17
N PHE A 24 1.30 15.14 -4.99
CA PHE A 24 2.41 15.30 -5.93
C PHE A 24 3.76 15.40 -5.23
N ILE A 25 3.87 16.26 -4.19
CA ILE A 25 5.08 16.40 -3.39
C ILE A 25 5.40 15.08 -2.67
N GLY A 26 4.40 14.43 -2.08
CA GLY A 26 4.58 13.13 -1.43
C GLY A 26 5.14 12.06 -2.39
N ASN A 27 4.60 11.99 -3.59
CA ASN A 27 5.07 11.07 -4.64
C ASN A 27 6.47 11.44 -5.13
N ALA A 28 6.76 12.73 -5.33
CA ALA A 28 8.08 13.20 -5.76
C ALA A 28 9.17 12.85 -4.74
N VAL A 29 8.92 13.13 -3.45
CA VAL A 29 9.84 12.78 -2.35
C VAL A 29 10.01 11.25 -2.27
N SER A 30 8.91 10.49 -2.34
CA SER A 30 8.96 9.03 -2.35
C SER A 30 9.77 8.47 -3.52
N ALA A 31 9.62 9.03 -4.73
CA ALA A 31 10.37 8.63 -5.90
C ALA A 31 11.87 8.91 -5.74
N VAL A 32 12.26 10.05 -5.17
CA VAL A 32 13.67 10.36 -4.86
C VAL A 32 14.24 9.36 -3.85
N LEU A 33 13.50 9.04 -2.78
CA LEU A 33 13.92 8.06 -1.78
C LEU A 33 14.06 6.65 -2.39
N ALA A 34 13.10 6.25 -3.22
CA ALA A 34 13.14 4.98 -3.94
C ALA A 34 14.31 4.91 -4.92
N PHE A 35 14.63 6.01 -5.62
CA PHE A 35 15.80 6.10 -6.47
C PHE A 35 17.10 5.91 -5.69
N ILE A 36 17.25 6.59 -4.54
CA ILE A 36 18.42 6.43 -3.66
C ILE A 36 18.55 4.97 -3.19
N PHE A 37 17.44 4.36 -2.77
CA PHE A 37 17.40 2.94 -2.39
C PHE A 37 17.89 2.04 -3.53
N THR A 38 17.35 2.21 -4.73
CA THR A 38 17.71 1.40 -5.91
C THR A 38 19.17 1.59 -6.30
N VAL A 39 19.66 2.83 -6.42
CA VAL A 39 21.07 3.10 -6.76
C VAL A 39 22.01 2.51 -5.72
N THR A 40 21.64 2.56 -4.44
CA THR A 40 22.43 1.98 -3.36
C THR A 40 22.48 0.45 -3.48
N LEU A 41 21.36 -0.20 -3.79
CA LEU A 41 21.32 -1.65 -4.02
C LEU A 41 22.15 -2.07 -5.23
N VAL A 42 22.00 -1.40 -6.37
CA VAL A 42 22.76 -1.71 -7.61
C VAL A 42 24.27 -1.67 -7.36
N ARG A 43 24.74 -0.73 -6.53
CA ARG A 43 26.18 -0.58 -6.23
C ARG A 43 26.72 -1.61 -5.23
N ARG A 44 25.85 -2.28 -4.48
CA ARG A 44 26.24 -3.18 -3.38
C ARG A 44 25.98 -4.65 -3.71
N LEU A 45 25.00 -4.95 -4.55
CA LEU A 45 24.70 -6.29 -5.03
C LEU A 45 25.50 -6.63 -6.29
N THR A 46 25.67 -7.93 -6.54
CA THR A 46 26.14 -8.40 -7.84
C THR A 46 25.07 -8.14 -8.91
N LEU A 47 25.47 -8.10 -10.19
CA LEU A 47 24.54 -7.90 -11.30
C LEU A 47 23.43 -8.97 -11.31
N SER A 48 23.78 -10.23 -11.03
CA SER A 48 22.82 -11.34 -10.93
C SER A 48 21.87 -11.15 -9.75
N ASP A 49 22.37 -10.79 -8.56
CA ASP A 49 21.53 -10.60 -7.38
C ASP A 49 20.56 -9.44 -7.55
N PHE A 50 21.01 -8.34 -8.15
CA PHE A 50 20.11 -7.23 -8.48
C PHE A 50 19.06 -7.62 -9.53
N GLY A 51 19.41 -8.48 -10.48
CA GLY A 51 18.47 -9.07 -11.43
C GLY A 51 17.39 -9.91 -10.73
N TYR A 52 17.77 -10.79 -9.80
CA TYR A 52 16.83 -11.58 -9.01
C TYR A 52 15.92 -10.70 -8.13
N PHE A 53 16.49 -9.69 -7.46
CA PHE A 53 15.71 -8.73 -6.68
C PHE A 53 14.68 -8.00 -7.54
N SER A 54 15.09 -7.52 -8.72
CA SER A 54 14.22 -6.79 -9.64
C SER A 54 13.09 -7.68 -10.17
N ALA A 55 13.38 -8.95 -10.48
CA ALA A 55 12.37 -9.92 -10.89
C ALA A 55 11.36 -10.21 -9.77
N LEU A 56 11.81 -10.40 -8.53
CA LEU A 56 10.93 -10.53 -7.36
C LEU A 56 10.07 -9.28 -7.14
N LEU A 57 10.65 -8.09 -7.30
CA LEU A 57 9.91 -6.83 -7.18
C LEU A 57 8.83 -6.69 -8.26
N SER A 58 9.15 -7.00 -9.51
CA SER A 58 8.18 -6.99 -10.62
C SER A 58 7.07 -8.00 -10.39
N PHE A 59 7.41 -9.21 -9.93
CA PHE A 59 6.42 -10.23 -9.56
C PHE A 59 5.50 -9.74 -8.44
N MET A 60 6.05 -9.10 -7.41
CA MET A 60 5.29 -8.49 -6.32
C MET A 60 4.32 -7.42 -6.83
N LEU A 61 4.78 -6.51 -7.68
CA LEU A 61 3.97 -5.43 -8.24
C LEU A 61 2.81 -5.98 -9.06
N LEU A 62 3.09 -6.92 -9.98
CA LEU A 62 2.07 -7.54 -10.81
C LEU A 62 0.97 -8.22 -9.99
N LEU A 63 1.36 -9.01 -8.98
CA LEU A 63 0.38 -9.72 -8.15
C LEU A 63 -0.35 -8.79 -7.18
N THR A 64 0.27 -7.69 -6.76
CA THR A 64 -0.43 -6.66 -5.97
C THR A 64 -1.53 -6.01 -6.78
N GLU A 65 -1.25 -5.59 -8.01
CA GLU A 65 -2.24 -4.99 -8.93
C GLU A 65 -3.37 -5.99 -9.24
N LEU A 66 -3.03 -7.25 -9.51
CA LEU A 66 -4.02 -8.30 -9.75
C LEU A 66 -4.90 -8.55 -8.52
N SER A 67 -4.34 -8.44 -7.31
CA SER A 67 -5.06 -8.67 -6.05
C SER A 67 -6.01 -7.53 -5.67
N ASP A 68 -5.90 -6.34 -6.26
CA ASP A 68 -6.84 -5.25 -5.98
C ASP A 68 -8.24 -5.55 -6.54
N ILE A 69 -8.36 -6.32 -7.64
CA ILE A 69 -9.63 -6.71 -8.30
C ILE A 69 -10.61 -5.51 -8.46
N GLY A 70 -10.09 -4.30 -8.63
CA GLY A 70 -10.89 -3.08 -8.78
C GLY A 70 -11.50 -2.51 -7.48
N ILE A 71 -11.13 -3.03 -6.30
CA ILE A 71 -11.58 -2.49 -5.01
C ILE A 71 -11.16 -1.03 -4.87
N GLY A 72 -9.94 -0.65 -5.26
CA GLY A 72 -9.50 0.75 -5.27
C GLY A 72 -10.39 1.67 -6.09
N GLN A 73 -10.86 1.20 -7.25
CA GLN A 73 -11.80 1.94 -8.11
C GLN A 73 -13.21 2.03 -7.51
N SER A 74 -13.68 0.94 -6.89
CA SER A 74 -14.97 0.94 -6.19
C SER A 74 -14.98 1.94 -5.03
N LEU A 75 -13.91 2.01 -4.24
CA LEU A 75 -13.75 2.98 -3.17
C LEU A 75 -13.80 4.40 -3.72
N SER A 76 -13.03 4.69 -4.77
CA SER A 76 -12.98 6.03 -5.37
C SER A 76 -14.31 6.50 -5.97
N SER A 77 -15.10 5.56 -6.50
CA SER A 77 -16.36 5.87 -7.20
C SER A 77 -17.58 5.96 -6.27
N PHE A 78 -17.68 5.07 -5.28
CA PHE A 78 -18.87 4.92 -4.44
C PHE A 78 -18.72 5.56 -3.06
N LEU A 79 -17.53 5.52 -2.46
CA LEU A 79 -17.31 6.00 -1.10
C LEU A 79 -17.64 7.50 -0.90
N PRO A 80 -17.31 8.42 -1.84
CA PRO A 80 -17.64 9.84 -1.67
C PRO A 80 -19.15 10.12 -1.58
N ARG A 81 -19.98 9.27 -2.20
CA ARG A 81 -21.45 9.40 -2.16
C ARG A 81 -22.03 8.89 -0.84
N LEU A 82 -21.39 7.86 -0.27
CA LEU A 82 -21.81 7.23 0.98
C LEU A 82 -21.37 8.01 2.23
N GLU A 83 -20.45 8.97 2.12
CA GLU A 83 -19.97 9.76 3.26
C GLU A 83 -21.09 10.58 3.95
N LYS A 84 -22.23 10.80 3.28
CA LYS A 84 -23.43 11.43 3.85
C LYS A 84 -24.19 10.53 4.83
N THR A 85 -23.98 9.21 4.79
CA THR A 85 -24.69 8.23 5.61
C THR A 85 -23.69 7.33 6.32
N VAL A 86 -23.44 7.61 7.62
CA VAL A 86 -22.42 6.94 8.43
C VAL A 86 -22.57 5.41 8.42
N SER A 87 -23.80 4.91 8.51
CA SER A 87 -24.10 3.47 8.49
C SER A 87 -23.71 2.81 7.16
N ALA A 88 -24.13 3.39 6.03
CA ALA A 88 -23.81 2.86 4.70
C ALA A 88 -22.31 2.96 4.39
N LEU A 89 -21.65 4.03 4.84
CA LEU A 89 -20.21 4.21 4.73
C LEU A 89 -19.44 3.10 5.45
N HIS A 90 -19.79 2.83 6.72
CA HIS A 90 -19.12 1.81 7.52
C HIS A 90 -19.36 0.40 7.00
N SER A 91 -20.60 0.09 6.60
CA SER A 91 -20.94 -1.20 5.99
C SER A 91 -20.16 -1.45 4.70
N PHE A 92 -20.11 -0.46 3.80
CA PHE A 92 -19.36 -0.57 2.55
C PHE A 92 -17.85 -0.74 2.80
N LEU A 93 -17.24 0.08 3.67
CA LEU A 93 -15.83 -0.07 4.03
C LEU A 93 -15.52 -1.43 4.65
N LYS A 94 -16.39 -1.95 5.53
CA LYS A 94 -16.23 -3.27 6.14
C LYS A 94 -16.28 -4.36 5.07
N ALA A 95 -17.27 -4.32 4.18
CA ALA A 95 -17.42 -5.30 3.10
C ALA A 95 -16.21 -5.28 2.16
N SER A 96 -15.81 -4.11 1.67
CA SER A 96 -14.64 -3.96 0.80
C SER A 96 -13.35 -4.41 1.50
N PHE A 97 -13.18 -4.11 2.79
CA PHE A 97 -12.01 -4.55 3.56
C PHE A 97 -11.97 -6.07 3.72
N VAL A 98 -13.09 -6.71 4.06
CA VAL A 98 -13.17 -8.17 4.21
C VAL A 98 -12.88 -8.88 2.89
N ILE A 99 -13.43 -8.36 1.79
CA ILE A 99 -13.15 -8.89 0.44
C ILE A 99 -11.65 -8.75 0.11
N GLN A 100 -11.06 -7.57 0.35
CA GLN A 100 -9.64 -7.34 0.12
C GLN A 100 -8.77 -8.28 0.97
N LEU A 101 -9.14 -8.47 2.24
CA LEU A 101 -8.46 -9.35 3.17
C LEU A 101 -8.53 -10.81 2.69
N ALA A 102 -9.68 -11.26 2.23
CA ALA A 102 -9.86 -12.61 1.70
C ALA A 102 -9.01 -12.83 0.43
N ILE A 103 -9.09 -11.91 -0.54
CA ILE A 103 -8.32 -12.01 -1.80
C ILE A 103 -6.82 -11.99 -1.53
N SER A 104 -6.35 -11.01 -0.75
CA SER A 104 -4.92 -10.89 -0.42
C SER A 104 -4.40 -12.12 0.33
N SER A 105 -5.20 -12.69 1.23
CA SER A 105 -4.87 -13.93 1.93
C SER A 105 -4.78 -15.09 0.94
N VAL A 106 -5.79 -15.31 0.10
CA VAL A 106 -5.80 -16.40 -0.89
C VAL A 106 -4.59 -16.31 -1.82
N VAL A 107 -4.35 -15.14 -2.43
CA VAL A 107 -3.21 -14.95 -3.34
C VAL A 107 -1.89 -15.23 -2.62
N SER A 108 -1.69 -14.67 -1.43
CA SER A 108 -0.44 -14.83 -0.69
C SER A 108 -0.23 -16.28 -0.22
N PHE A 109 -1.26 -16.94 0.29
CA PHE A 109 -1.19 -18.35 0.68
C PHE A 109 -0.92 -19.26 -0.53
N THR A 110 -1.56 -19.01 -1.67
CA THR A 110 -1.26 -19.74 -2.91
C THR A 110 0.21 -19.63 -3.27
N ILE A 111 0.79 -18.42 -3.25
CA ILE A 111 2.21 -18.23 -3.57
C ILE A 111 3.11 -18.95 -2.55
N ILE A 112 2.77 -18.93 -1.26
CA ILE A 112 3.54 -19.61 -0.20
C ILE A 112 3.54 -21.12 -0.42
N ILE A 113 2.36 -21.71 -0.64
CA ILE A 113 2.20 -23.16 -0.89
C ILE A 113 2.95 -23.58 -2.15
N PHE A 114 2.85 -22.79 -3.23
CA PHE A 114 3.52 -23.07 -4.50
C PHE A 114 4.88 -22.40 -4.64
N SER A 115 5.53 -22.00 -3.54
CA SER A 115 6.76 -21.20 -3.56
C SER A 115 7.92 -21.88 -4.29
N LEU A 116 8.06 -23.20 -4.16
CA LEU A 116 9.03 -23.99 -4.94
C LEU A 116 8.73 -23.92 -6.44
N THR A 117 7.48 -24.15 -6.84
CA THR A 117 7.06 -24.08 -8.25
C THR A 117 7.29 -22.69 -8.84
N VAL A 118 6.92 -21.64 -8.11
CA VAL A 118 7.15 -20.25 -8.53
C VAL A 118 8.64 -19.95 -8.63
N SER A 119 9.45 -20.43 -7.68
CA SER A 119 10.92 -20.26 -7.73
C SER A 119 11.53 -20.95 -8.94
N ARG A 120 11.11 -22.19 -9.26
CA ARG A 120 11.55 -22.90 -10.47
C ARG A 120 11.11 -22.18 -11.75
N LEU A 121 9.87 -21.69 -11.78
CA LEU A 121 9.33 -21.01 -12.95
C LEU A 121 10.04 -19.69 -13.25
N LEU A 122 10.30 -18.88 -12.22
CA LEU A 122 10.90 -17.55 -12.39
C LEU A 122 12.44 -17.61 -12.49
N PHE A 123 13.08 -18.49 -11.71
CA PHE A 123 14.53 -18.47 -11.52
C PHE A 123 15.24 -19.76 -11.92
N HIS A 124 14.50 -20.77 -12.39
CA HIS A 124 15.05 -22.08 -12.75
C HIS A 124 15.80 -22.76 -11.59
N THR A 125 15.47 -22.42 -10.34
CA THR A 125 16.11 -22.97 -9.14
C THR A 125 15.17 -22.98 -7.94
N ASP A 126 15.37 -23.92 -7.01
CA ASP A 126 14.63 -24.01 -5.74
C ASP A 126 15.19 -23.12 -4.63
N LYS A 127 16.42 -22.63 -4.83
CA LYS A 127 17.15 -21.88 -3.80
C LYS A 127 16.44 -20.60 -3.35
N PHE A 128 15.58 -20.03 -4.20
CA PHE A 128 14.88 -18.78 -3.93
C PHE A 128 13.45 -18.95 -3.42
N ALA A 129 13.00 -20.17 -3.11
CA ALA A 129 11.67 -20.39 -2.56
C ALA A 129 11.41 -19.58 -1.28
N GLY A 130 12.43 -19.45 -0.41
CA GLY A 130 12.35 -18.57 0.77
C GLY A 130 12.14 -17.09 0.42
N LEU A 131 12.75 -16.61 -0.66
CA LEU A 131 12.56 -15.23 -1.12
C LEU A 131 11.18 -15.02 -1.74
N VAL A 132 10.66 -16.03 -2.44
CA VAL A 132 9.28 -16.02 -2.95
C VAL A 132 8.27 -15.93 -1.80
N ILE A 133 8.49 -16.65 -0.69
CA ILE A 133 7.66 -16.55 0.52
C ILE A 133 7.71 -15.14 1.11
N LEU A 134 8.91 -14.55 1.25
CA LEU A 134 9.05 -13.16 1.72
C LEU A 134 8.33 -12.18 0.80
N THR A 135 8.39 -12.39 -0.51
CA THR A 135 7.65 -11.59 -1.48
C THR A 135 6.14 -11.75 -1.34
N ALA A 136 5.63 -12.96 -1.08
CA ALA A 136 4.21 -13.20 -0.81
C ALA A 136 3.71 -12.40 0.41
N ILE A 137 4.49 -12.35 1.49
CA ILE A 137 4.20 -11.51 2.65
C ILE A 137 4.20 -10.01 2.26
N GLY A 138 5.13 -9.60 1.39
CA GLY A 138 5.18 -8.26 0.83
C GLY A 138 3.94 -7.90 0.02
N ILE A 139 3.43 -8.83 -0.81
CA ILE A 139 2.18 -8.66 -1.57
C ILE A 139 1.02 -8.44 -0.60
N TYR A 140 0.83 -9.33 0.37
CA TYR A 140 -0.22 -9.20 1.38
C TYR A 140 -0.21 -7.82 2.04
N ALA A 141 0.95 -7.39 2.53
CA ALA A 141 1.12 -6.12 3.21
C ALA A 141 0.86 -4.91 2.30
N THR A 142 1.31 -4.98 1.04
CA THR A 142 1.10 -3.90 0.07
C THR A 142 -0.37 -3.77 -0.28
N VAL A 143 -1.08 -4.88 -0.52
CA VAL A 143 -2.49 -4.89 -0.87
C VAL A 143 -3.35 -4.26 0.24
N LEU A 144 -3.10 -4.62 1.51
CA LEU A 144 -3.81 -4.00 2.64
C LEU A 144 -3.45 -2.53 2.84
N SER A 145 -2.18 -2.15 2.62
CA SER A 145 -1.76 -0.74 2.65
C SER A 145 -2.45 0.08 1.55
N ASN A 146 -2.58 -0.48 0.35
CA ASN A 146 -3.25 0.13 -0.79
C ASN A 146 -4.73 0.35 -0.51
N PHE A 147 -5.42 -0.60 0.14
CA PHE A 147 -6.80 -0.42 0.58
C PHE A 147 -6.95 0.83 1.47
N VAL A 148 -6.07 1.00 2.46
CA VAL A 148 -6.09 2.19 3.33
C VAL A 148 -5.84 3.46 2.52
N ASN A 149 -4.85 3.47 1.63
CA ASN A 149 -4.55 4.62 0.78
C ASN A 149 -5.73 4.99 -0.13
N ASN A 150 -6.37 4.00 -0.74
CA ASN A 150 -7.53 4.19 -1.61
C ASN A 150 -8.73 4.72 -0.81
N SER A 151 -8.99 4.16 0.39
CA SER A 151 -10.03 4.62 1.31
C SER A 151 -9.79 6.08 1.77
N LEU A 152 -8.56 6.43 2.15
CA LEU A 152 -8.19 7.79 2.54
C LEU A 152 -8.30 8.77 1.36
N SER A 153 -7.87 8.36 0.17
CA SER A 153 -7.95 9.16 -1.06
C SER A 153 -9.40 9.46 -1.43
N ALA A 154 -10.26 8.44 -1.39
CA ALA A 154 -11.69 8.59 -1.68
C ALA A 154 -12.40 9.53 -0.68
N ARG A 155 -11.90 9.62 0.56
CA ARG A 155 -12.38 10.57 1.59
C ARG A 155 -11.62 11.90 1.61
N LYS A 156 -10.88 12.22 0.55
CA LYS A 156 -10.09 13.44 0.38
C LYS A 156 -9.04 13.69 1.47
N LYS A 157 -8.59 12.65 2.18
CA LYS A 157 -7.54 12.74 3.23
C LYS A 157 -6.14 12.64 2.63
N PHE A 158 -5.88 13.43 1.58
CA PHE A 158 -4.68 13.34 0.76
C PHE A 158 -3.36 13.62 1.50
N LEU A 159 -3.38 14.45 2.54
CA LEU A 159 -2.20 14.66 3.39
C LEU A 159 -1.76 13.36 4.10
N LYS A 160 -2.72 12.54 4.54
CA LYS A 160 -2.41 11.24 5.17
C LYS A 160 -1.85 10.24 4.15
N VAL A 161 -2.39 10.26 2.93
CA VAL A 161 -1.88 9.44 1.82
C VAL A 161 -0.45 9.84 1.49
N ALA A 162 -0.18 11.14 1.29
CA ALA A 162 1.16 11.66 1.04
C ALA A 162 2.15 11.28 2.16
N PHE A 163 1.71 11.40 3.42
CA PHE A 163 2.50 10.95 4.57
C PHE A 163 2.83 9.46 4.52
N LEU A 164 1.83 8.58 4.32
CA LEU A 164 2.06 7.13 4.25
C LEU A 164 2.98 6.75 3.09
N THR A 165 2.83 7.40 1.93
CA THR A 165 3.70 7.18 0.76
C THR A 165 5.15 7.56 1.05
N VAL A 166 5.40 8.73 1.63
CA VAL A 166 6.75 9.16 2.02
C VAL A 166 7.31 8.27 3.14
N PHE A 167 6.49 7.96 4.13
CA PHE A 167 6.87 7.12 5.26
C PHE A 167 7.30 5.72 4.81
N GLY A 168 6.57 5.10 3.87
CA GLY A 168 6.95 3.80 3.31
C GLY A 168 8.29 3.81 2.58
N ALA A 169 8.54 4.84 1.76
CA ALA A 169 9.82 4.98 1.06
C ALA A 169 10.97 5.29 2.02
N PHE A 170 10.73 6.13 3.02
CA PHE A 170 11.69 6.43 4.08
C PHE A 170 12.02 5.18 4.90
N LEU A 171 11.03 4.42 5.36
CA LEU A 171 11.23 3.18 6.11
C LEU A 171 12.10 2.19 5.35
N ARG A 172 11.82 2.00 4.06
CA ARG A 172 12.60 1.10 3.21
C ARG A 172 14.06 1.52 3.12
N LEU A 173 14.32 2.82 2.90
CA LEU A 173 15.67 3.34 2.85
C LEU A 173 16.37 3.28 4.22
N ALA A 174 15.67 3.62 5.30
CA ALA A 174 16.19 3.59 6.65
C ALA A 174 16.61 2.17 7.05
N LEU A 175 15.77 1.17 6.78
CA LEU A 175 16.10 -0.24 7.03
C LEU A 175 17.28 -0.72 6.17
N LEU A 176 17.38 -0.28 4.92
CA LEU A 176 18.56 -0.57 4.10
C LEU A 176 19.84 0.01 4.71
N ILE A 177 19.79 1.25 5.21
CA ILE A 177 20.92 1.89 5.90
C ILE A 177 21.31 1.10 7.14
N VAL A 178 20.35 0.65 7.95
CA VAL A 178 20.63 -0.24 9.10
C VAL A 178 21.37 -1.49 8.65
N ILE A 179 20.93 -2.16 7.59
CA ILE A 179 21.66 -3.32 7.06
C ILE A 179 23.07 -2.97 6.62
N ILE A 180 23.27 -1.84 5.94
CA ILE A 180 24.62 -1.41 5.51
C ILE A 180 25.56 -1.19 6.70
N LEU A 181 25.04 -0.74 7.84
CA LEU A 181 25.85 -0.46 9.04
C LEU A 181 26.20 -1.73 9.83
N PHE A 182 25.29 -2.72 9.87
CA PHE A 182 25.42 -3.88 10.76
C PHE A 182 25.68 -5.21 10.02
N SER A 183 25.56 -5.25 8.69
CA SER A 183 25.65 -6.50 7.91
C SER A 183 26.14 -6.27 6.48
N VAL A 184 26.35 -7.37 5.75
CA VAL A 184 26.64 -7.34 4.32
C VAL A 184 25.32 -7.27 3.55
N VAL A 185 25.27 -6.39 2.55
CA VAL A 185 24.13 -6.27 1.64
C VAL A 185 24.15 -7.50 0.72
N THR A 186 23.20 -8.41 0.94
CA THR A 186 22.98 -9.62 0.13
C THR A 186 21.56 -9.60 -0.45
N LEU A 187 21.29 -10.45 -1.44
CA LEU A 187 19.94 -10.60 -2.00
C LEU A 187 18.90 -10.90 -0.91
N ASN A 188 19.20 -11.85 -0.02
CA ASN A 188 18.29 -12.26 1.06
C ASN A 188 17.92 -11.10 1.98
N ASN A 189 18.94 -10.35 2.43
CA ASN A 189 18.75 -9.20 3.30
C ASN A 189 18.01 -8.07 2.60
N SER A 190 18.22 -7.88 1.31
CA SER A 190 17.55 -6.84 0.52
C SER A 190 16.05 -7.13 0.34
N VAL A 191 15.70 -8.39 0.03
CA VAL A 191 14.31 -8.85 -0.05
C VAL A 191 13.64 -8.78 1.33
N LEU A 192 14.34 -9.17 2.39
CA LEU A 192 13.84 -9.05 3.76
C LEU A 192 13.55 -7.60 4.14
N VAL A 193 14.46 -6.66 3.85
CA VAL A 193 14.23 -5.21 4.08
C VAL A 193 13.02 -4.72 3.32
N GLN A 194 12.90 -5.11 2.05
CA GLN A 194 11.77 -4.75 1.21
C GLN A 194 10.45 -5.25 1.83
N SER A 195 10.35 -6.54 2.16
CA SER A 195 9.14 -7.12 2.75
C SER A 195 8.84 -6.56 4.14
N LEU A 196 9.85 -6.40 5.00
CA LEU A 196 9.69 -5.85 6.34
C LEU A 196 9.22 -4.39 6.29
N SER A 197 9.76 -3.58 5.38
CA SER A 197 9.32 -2.19 5.21
C SER A 197 7.82 -2.11 4.85
N LEU A 198 7.33 -3.05 4.04
CA LEU A 198 5.92 -3.12 3.65
C LEU A 198 5.03 -3.58 4.80
N VAL A 199 5.49 -4.55 5.61
CA VAL A 199 4.75 -4.99 6.81
C VAL A 199 4.64 -3.84 7.82
N ILE A 200 5.71 -3.11 8.08
CA ILE A 200 5.66 -1.94 8.98
C ILE A 200 4.75 -0.86 8.41
N LEU A 201 4.81 -0.60 7.10
CA LEU A 201 3.92 0.34 6.43
C LEU A 201 2.45 -0.08 6.57
N MET A 202 2.14 -1.37 6.40
CA MET A 202 0.79 -1.91 6.59
C MET A 202 0.30 -1.63 8.01
N LEU A 203 1.08 -1.95 9.02
CA LEU A 203 0.71 -1.70 10.42
C LEU A 203 0.47 -0.21 10.68
N ALA A 204 1.31 0.67 10.14
CA ALA A 204 1.14 2.11 10.24
C ALA A 204 -0.12 2.60 9.51
N ALA A 205 -0.38 2.10 8.30
CA ALA A 205 -1.57 2.43 7.51
C ALA A 205 -2.85 2.02 8.25
N LEU A 206 -2.90 0.79 8.77
CA LEU A 206 -4.04 0.28 9.54
C LEU A 206 -4.27 1.10 10.82
N SER A 207 -3.19 1.52 11.50
CA SER A 207 -3.27 2.40 12.68
C SER A 207 -3.87 3.78 12.35
N VAL A 208 -3.54 4.33 11.19
CA VAL A 208 -4.08 5.63 10.72
C VAL A 208 -5.56 5.54 10.37
N HIS A 209 -6.06 4.37 9.97
CA HIS A 209 -7.44 4.22 9.51
C HIS A 209 -8.49 4.33 10.64
N LYS A 210 -8.13 4.16 11.92
CA LYS A 210 -9.06 4.07 13.07
C LYS A 210 -10.28 3.19 12.73
N PHE A 211 -10.19 1.89 13.00
CA PHE A 211 -11.17 0.84 12.67
C PHE A 211 -12.57 0.96 13.30
N SER A 212 -13.10 2.17 13.55
CA SER A 212 -14.45 2.36 14.12
C SER A 212 -15.55 1.68 13.29
N PHE A 213 -15.29 1.41 12.01
CA PHE A 213 -16.21 0.71 11.10
C PHE A 213 -16.36 -0.80 11.40
N LEU A 214 -15.39 -1.44 12.06
CA LEU A 214 -15.46 -2.88 12.37
C LEU A 214 -16.46 -3.19 13.49
N GLN A 215 -16.74 -2.20 14.35
CA GLN A 215 -17.61 -2.33 15.53
C GLN A 215 -19.10 -2.07 15.26
N PHE A 216 -19.50 -1.81 14.00
CA PHE A 216 -20.84 -1.34 13.64
C PHE A 216 -22.00 -2.32 13.93
N GLN A 217 -21.70 -3.58 14.32
CA GLN A 217 -22.74 -4.55 14.66
C GLN A 217 -23.49 -4.22 15.97
N ASN A 218 -22.92 -3.40 16.85
CA ASN A 218 -23.57 -3.07 18.13
C ASN A 218 -24.56 -1.90 18.03
N LEU A 219 -24.40 -0.97 17.06
CA LEU A 219 -25.25 0.22 16.94
C LEU A 219 -26.62 -0.06 16.30
N GLN A 220 -26.77 -1.16 15.55
CA GLN A 220 -28.08 -1.57 15.02
C GLN A 220 -28.98 -2.21 16.08
N LYS A 221 -28.41 -2.79 17.15
CA LYS A 221 -29.20 -3.31 18.27
C LYS A 221 -29.80 -2.18 19.11
N GLU A 222 -29.01 -1.15 19.39
CA GLU A 222 -29.42 0.01 20.19
C GLU A 222 -30.52 0.84 19.50
N TYR A 223 -30.47 1.00 18.17
CA TYR A 223 -31.53 1.67 17.39
C TYR A 223 -32.83 0.85 17.21
N GLN A 224 -32.77 -0.47 17.36
CA GLN A 224 -33.98 -1.30 17.33
C GLN A 224 -34.66 -1.36 18.71
N GLU A 225 -33.90 -1.30 19.81
CA GLU A 225 -34.47 -1.23 21.17
C GLU A 225 -35.13 0.13 21.46
N ASP A 226 -34.60 1.25 20.93
CA ASP A 226 -35.19 2.59 21.10
C ASP A 226 -36.46 2.86 20.27
N ASN A 227 -36.81 2.00 19.30
CA ASN A 227 -38.01 2.14 18.47
C ASN A 227 -39.10 1.10 18.78
N GLU A 228 -38.92 0.30 19.84
CA GLU A 228 -39.93 -0.67 20.34
C GLU A 228 -40.68 -0.19 21.60
N PHE A 229 -40.63 1.10 21.94
CA PHE A 229 -41.42 1.71 23.03
C PHE A 229 -42.29 2.87 22.56
#